data_AF-A0A1J5LJX8-F1
#
_entry.id   AF-A0A1J5LJX8-F1
#
_cell.length_a   1.000
_cell.length_b   1.000
_cell.length_c   1.000
_cell.angle_alpha   90.00
_cell.angle_beta   90.00
_cell.angle_gamma   90.00
#
_symmetry.space_group_name_H-M   'P 1'
#
loop_
_entity.id
_entity.type
_entity.pdbx_description
1 polymer ?
#
loop_
_entity_poly.entity_id
_entity_poly.type
_entity_poly.pdbx_seq_one_letter_code
_entity_poly.pdbx_strand_id
1 'polypeptide(L)' 'MKNILKYVSISALVLFGLLIAEYKFYNNLSFNNGDLRNLFVLIYLFTNLKYYQYVVKEKDELIENLNDQLANNNQ' A
#
# COMPACT_ATOMS: atom_id res chain seq x y z
N MET A 1 7.43 4.29 -9.45
CA MET A 1 6.16 4.48 -8.71
C MET A 1 5.84 3.35 -7.73
N LYS A 2 5.94 2.07 -8.13
CA LYS A 2 5.75 0.88 -7.26
C LYS A 2 6.49 0.94 -5.91
N ASN A 3 7.77 1.30 -5.94
CA ASN A 3 8.59 1.38 -4.73
C ASN A 3 8.16 2.52 -3.80
N ILE A 4 7.75 3.66 -4.36
CA ILE A 4 7.27 4.83 -3.58
C ILE A 4 6.00 4.45 -2.80
N LEU A 5 5.03 3.80 -3.46
CA LEU A 5 3.81 3.29 -2.81
C LEU A 5 4.17 2.30 -1.69
N LYS A 6 5.12 1.39 -1.93
CA LYS A 6 5.58 0.45 -0.90
C LYS A 6 6.16 1.17 0.31
N TYR A 7 6.99 2.20 0.12
CA TYR A 7 7.58 2.97 1.23
C TYR A 7 6.56 3.80 1.99
N VAL A 8 5.59 4.43 1.30
CA VAL A 8 4.49 5.17 1.93
C VAL A 8 3.60 4.25 2.76
N SER A 9 3.32 3.04 2.28
CA SER A 9 2.54 2.03 3.01
C SER A 9 3.27 1.61 4.30
N ILE A 10 4.58 1.37 4.23
CA ILE A 10 5.40 0.99 5.39
C ILE A 10 5.47 2.15 6.40
N SER A 11 5.73 3.38 5.95
CA SER A 11 5.82 4.52 6.86
C SER A 11 4.49 4.83 7.56
N ALA A 12 3.37 4.73 6.85
CA ALA A 12 2.03 4.87 7.44
C ALA A 12 1.78 3.82 8.53
N LEU A 13 2.19 2.57 8.31
CA LEU A 13 2.00 1.49 9.27
C LEU A 13 2.88 1.67 10.53
N VAL A 14 4.11 2.15 10.37
CA VAL A 14 4.99 2.49 11.50
C VAL A 14 4.42 3.65 12.32
N LEU A 15 3.98 4.73 11.66
CA LEU A 15 3.36 5.89 12.32
C LEU A 15 2.06 5.51 13.06
N PHE A 16 1.24 4.65 12.47
CA PHE A 16 0.06 4.11 13.12
C PHE A 16 0.40 3.31 14.39
N GLY A 17 1.45 2.48 14.34
CA GLY A 17 1.94 1.74 15.51
C GLY A 17 2.39 2.65 16.65
N LEU A 18 3.09 3.74 16.32
CA LEU A 18 3.50 4.76 17.30
C LEU A 18 2.32 5.47 17.93
N LEU A 19 1.31 5.86 17.14
CA LEU A 19 0.08 6.48 17.65
C LEU A 19 -0.71 5.57 18.59
N ILE A 20 -0.74 4.26 18.33
CA ILE A 20 -1.35 3.28 19.23
C ILE A 20 -0.57 3.17 20.54
N ALA A 21 0.76 3.16 20.47
CA ALA A 21 1.60 3.12 21.65
C ALA A 21 1.38 4.38 22.50
N GLU A 22 1.42 5.57 21.90
CA GLU A 22 1.12 6.83 22.58
C GLU A 22 -0.25 6.83 23.25
N TYR A 23 -1.30 6.37 22.56
CA TYR A 23 -2.64 6.27 23.12
C TYR A 23 -2.70 5.36 24.36
N LYS A 24 -1.98 4.22 24.35
CA LYS A 24 -1.92 3.31 25.50
C LYS A 24 -1.10 3.85 26.67
N PHE A 25 -0.01 4.57 26.41
CA PHE A 25 0.90 5.07 27.45
C PHE A 25 0.43 6.40 28.05
N TYR A 26 -0.22 7.27 27.27
CA TYR A 26 -0.63 8.61 27.67
C TYR A 26 -2.16 8.76 27.81
N ASN A 27 -2.83 7.76 28.40
CA ASN A 27 -4.28 7.67 28.59
C ASN A 27 -4.93 8.87 29.35
N ASN A 28 -4.16 9.90 29.72
CA ASN A 28 -4.56 11.12 30.44
C ASN A 28 -4.28 12.45 29.71
N LEU A 29 -3.68 12.44 28.51
CA LEU A 29 -3.53 13.66 27.70
C LEU A 29 -4.64 13.71 26.67
N SER A 30 -5.46 14.76 26.73
CA SER A 30 -6.71 15.00 25.99
C SER A 30 -6.58 15.17 24.47
N PHE A 31 -5.61 14.49 23.84
CA PHE A 31 -5.44 14.46 22.40
C PHE A 31 -6.35 13.38 21.80
N ASN A 32 -7.53 13.79 21.33
CA ASN A 32 -8.44 12.95 20.54
C ASN A 32 -7.83 12.67 19.14
N ASN A 33 -6.80 11.83 19.07
CA ASN A 33 -6.09 11.48 17.83
C ASN A 33 -6.80 10.39 16.99
N GLY A 34 -8.08 10.12 17.25
CA GLY A 34 -8.86 9.09 16.55
C GLY A 34 -8.93 9.31 15.05
N ASP A 35 -9.11 10.55 14.62
CA ASP A 35 -9.22 10.91 13.20
C ASP A 35 -7.90 10.76 12.45
N LEU A 36 -6.78 11.14 13.08
CA LEU A 36 -5.43 10.94 12.53
C LEU A 36 -5.12 9.45 12.36
N ARG A 37 -5.47 8.62 13.35
CA ARG A 37 -5.28 7.18 13.28
C ARG A 37 -6.08 6.56 12.14
N ASN A 38 -7.34 6.98 11.97
CA ASN A 38 -8.18 6.52 10.86
C ASN A 38 -7.63 6.98 9.50
N LEU A 39 -7.11 8.20 9.41
CA LEU A 39 -6.48 8.72 8.19
C LEU A 39 -5.27 7.87 7.79
N PHE A 40 -4.40 7.49 8.74
CA PHE A 40 -3.25 6.62 8.43
C PHE A 40 -3.67 5.23 7.94
N VAL A 41 -4.73 4.65 8.52
CA VAL A 41 -5.29 3.38 8.05
C VAL A 41 -5.81 3.52 6.62
N LEU A 42 -6.54 4.59 6.32
CA LEU A 42 -7.03 4.86 4.96
C LEU A 42 -5.87 5.02 3.96
N ILE A 43 -4.83 5.78 4.31
CA ILE A 43 -3.64 5.95 3.47
C ILE A 43 -2.99 4.60 3.19
N TYR A 44 -2.81 3.76 4.21
CA TYR A 44 -2.26 2.41 4.06
C TYR A 44 -3.11 1.56 3.09
N LEU A 45 -4.42 1.52 3.29
CA LEU A 45 -5.35 0.73 2.45
C LEU A 45 -5.34 1.21 0.99
N PHE A 46 -5.49 2.51 0.75
CA PHE A 46 -5.47 3.08 -0.59
C PHE A 46 -4.14 2.84 -1.31
N THR A 47 -3.03 3.00 -0.59
CA THR A 47 -1.68 2.82 -1.15
C THR A 47 -1.44 1.36 -1.53
N ASN A 48 -1.85 0.41 -0.69
CA ASN A 48 -1.73 -1.01 -1.03
C ASN A 48 -2.63 -1.40 -2.20
N LEU A 49 -3.87 -0.91 -2.25
CA LEU A 49 -4.76 -1.16 -3.36
C LEU A 49 -4.14 -0.70 -4.68
N LYS A 50 -3.62 0.55 -4.72
CA LYS A 50 -2.91 1.09 -5.88
C LYS A 50 -1.68 0.27 -6.26
N TYR A 51 -0.90 -0.16 -5.27
CA TYR A 51 0.27 -1.01 -5.50
C TYR A 51 -0.13 -2.33 -6.17
N TYR A 52 -1.13 -3.04 -5.66
CA TYR A 52 -1.56 -4.32 -6.21
C TYR A 52 -2.19 -4.18 -7.61
N GLN A 53 -2.97 -3.13 -7.86
CA GLN A 53 -3.47 -2.82 -9.21
C GLN A 53 -2.33 -2.67 -10.22
N TYR A 54 -1.26 -1.96 -9.83
CA TYR A 54 -0.08 -1.81 -10.70
C TYR A 54 0.61 -3.16 -10.97
N VAL A 55 0.78 -3.99 -9.93
CA VAL A 55 1.42 -5.31 -10.06
C VAL A 55 0.62 -6.25 -10.95
N VAL A 56 -0.71 -6.25 -10.84
CA VAL A 56 -1.57 -7.07 -11.69
C VAL A 56 -1.44 -6.63 -13.15
N LYS A 57 -1.55 -5.32 -13.43
CA LYS A 57 -1.39 -4.79 -14.79
C LYS A 57 -0.05 -5.16 -15.43
N GLU A 58 1.05 -5.02 -14.67
CA GLU A 58 2.40 -5.40 -15.11
C GLU A 58 2.51 -6.89 -15.47
N LYS A 59 1.79 -7.75 -14.74
CA LYS A 59 1.75 -9.19 -15.01
C LYS A 59 0.88 -9.52 -16.21
N ASP A 60 -0.25 -8.84 -16.37
CA ASP A 60 -1.15 -9.05 -17.52
C ASP A 60 -0.45 -8.65 -18.83
N GLU A 61 0.23 -7.51 -18.85
CA GLU A 61 1.04 -7.06 -20.00
C GLU A 61 2.16 -8.07 -20.34
N LEU A 62 2.80 -8.66 -19.32
CA LEU A 62 3.81 -9.70 -19.54
C LEU A 62 3.21 -10.98 -20.13
N ILE A 63 2.03 -11.40 -19.66
CA ILE A 63 1.34 -12.59 -20.18
C ILE A 63 0.94 -12.37 -21.63
N GLU A 64 0.38 -11.20 -21.96
CA GLU A 64 0.02 -10.82 -23.33
C GLU A 64 1.25 -10.87 -24.25
N ASN A 65 2.35 -10.25 -23.84
CA ASN A 65 3.60 -10.27 -24.60
C ASN A 65 4.15 -11.70 -24.83
N LEU A 66 4.13 -12.55 -23.79
CA LEU A 66 4.58 -13.93 -23.91
C LEU A 66 3.68 -14.75 -24.85
N ASN A 67 2.36 -14.52 -24.82
CA ASN A 67 1.42 -15.16 -25.74
C ASN A 67 1.67 -14.73 -27.19
N ASP A 68 1.93 -13.44 -27.42
CA ASP A 68 2.26 -12.93 -28.76
C ASP A 68 3.58 -13.54 -29.29
N GLN A 69 4.60 -13.66 -28.45
CA GLN A 69 5.86 -14.32 -28.82
C GLN A 69 5.66 -15.80 -29.15
N LEU A 70 4.82 -16.50 -28.38
CA LEU A 70 4.49 -17.91 -28.66
C LEU A 70 3.70 -18.07 -29.96
N ALA A 71 2.74 -17.18 -30.23
CA ALA A 71 1.97 -17.20 -31.47
C ALA A 71 2.87 -16.97 -32.70
N ASN A 72 3.79 -16.00 -32.62
CA ASN A 72 4.70 -15.67 -33.72
C ASN A 72 5.80 -16.73 -33.93
N ASN A 73 6.24 -17.45 -32.91
CA ASN A 73 7.24 -18.53 -33.05
C ASN A 73 6.65 -19.86 -33.58
N ASN A 74 5.32 -20.01 -33.58
CA ASN A 74 4.63 -21.19 -34.06
C ASN A 74 4.11 -21.05 -35.51
N GLN A 75 4.45 -19.94 -36.19
CA GLN A 75 4.25 -19.71 -37.62
C GLN A 75 5.56 -19.91 -38.40
#